data_AF-A0K0Y9-F1
#
_entry.id   AF-A0K0Y9-F1
#
_cell.length_a   1.000
_cell.length_b   1.000
_cell.length_c   1.000
_cell.angle_alpha   90.00
_cell.angle_beta   90.00
_cell.angle_gamma   90.00
#
_symmetry.space_group_name_H-M   'P 1'
#
loop_
_entity.id
_entity.type
_entity.pdbx_description
1 polymer ?
#
loop_
_entity_poly.entity_id
_entity_poly.type
_entity_poly.pdbx_seq_one_letter_code
_entity_poly.pdbx_strand_id
1 'polypeptide(L)'
;MDVPVTFVCDTDPALIIAIPVVQLTQRVSDGRIAGGGGNDQLSCTKQTQTVTIRVIPNMMAFNEGAAAASVYLQTCSAQFQCSAKIVHTVITLANPAGDGQD
;
A
#
# COMPACT_ATOMS: atom_id res chain seq x y z
N MET A 1 8.87 0.99 -6.06
CA MET A 1 9.12 1.99 -5.01
C MET A 1 8.70 1.41 -3.68
N ASP A 2 9.50 1.63 -2.65
CA ASP A 2 9.24 1.10 -1.32
C ASP A 2 8.52 2.14 -0.47
N VAL A 3 7.36 1.75 0.07
CA VAL A 3 6.51 2.61 0.91
C VAL A 3 6.40 1.96 2.29
N PRO A 4 6.99 2.56 3.34
CA PRO A 4 6.81 2.06 4.69
C PRO A 4 5.37 2.34 5.15
N VAL A 5 4.69 1.30 5.62
CA VAL A 5 3.36 1.37 6.19
C VAL A 5 3.41 0.86 7.61
N THR A 6 2.99 1.70 8.54
CA THR A 6 2.81 1.33 9.94
C THR A 6 1.34 1.08 10.19
N PHE A 7 1.01 -0.08 10.74
CA PHE A 7 -0.36 -0.45 11.08
C PHE A 7 -0.40 -1.23 12.40
N VAL A 8 -1.58 -1.22 13.01
CA VAL A 8 -1.94 -2.07 14.13
C VAL A 8 -3.17 -2.82 13.68
N CYS A 9 -3.15 -4.15 13.71
CA CYS A 9 -4.38 -4.92 13.63
C CYS A 9 -4.88 -5.24 15.04
N ASP A 10 -5.66 -4.32 15.58
CA ASP A 10 -6.27 -4.35 16.91
C ASP A 10 -7.76 -4.71 16.88
N THR A 11 -8.33 -4.92 15.69
CA THR A 11 -9.78 -4.82 15.48
C THR A 11 -10.60 -6.04 15.89
N ASP A 12 -10.03 -7.26 15.94
CA ASP A 12 -10.73 -8.46 16.44
C ASP A 12 -9.73 -9.62 16.73
N PRO A 13 -9.77 -10.26 17.92
CA PRO A 13 -8.92 -11.40 18.27
C PRO A 13 -9.07 -12.64 17.38
N ALA A 14 -10.15 -12.76 16.59
CA ALA A 14 -10.35 -13.81 15.59
C ALA A 14 -9.66 -13.53 14.24
N LEU A 15 -9.12 -12.33 14.04
CA LEU A 15 -8.37 -11.95 12.84
C LEU A 15 -6.94 -12.48 12.93
N ILE A 16 -6.61 -13.38 12.03
CA ILE A 16 -5.30 -14.06 11.99
C ILE A 16 -4.39 -13.50 10.90
N ILE A 17 -4.98 -12.92 9.84
CA ILE A 17 -4.27 -12.44 8.66
C ILE A 17 -4.55 -10.95 8.47
N ALA A 18 -3.48 -10.19 8.24
CA ALA A 18 -3.49 -8.81 7.80
C ALA A 18 -2.85 -8.70 6.41
N ILE A 19 -3.50 -7.98 5.52
CA ILE A 19 -3.06 -7.70 4.16
C ILE A 19 -2.99 -6.17 4.02
N PRO A 20 -1.86 -5.54 4.35
CA PRO A 20 -1.62 -4.15 4.00
C PRO A 20 -1.51 -4.02 2.48
N VAL A 21 -2.22 -3.04 1.93
CA VAL A 21 -2.16 -2.69 0.52
C VAL A 21 -1.87 -1.20 0.38
N VAL A 22 -0.98 -0.88 -0.56
CA VAL A 22 -0.67 0.49 -0.96
C VAL A 22 -1.00 0.65 -2.43
N GLN A 23 -1.86 1.61 -2.74
CA GLN A 23 -2.13 2.06 -4.09
C GLN A 23 -1.65 3.50 -4.24
N LEU A 24 -0.83 3.75 -5.27
CA LEU A 24 -0.33 5.08 -5.58
C LEU A 24 -0.92 5.58 -6.88
N THR A 25 -1.18 6.87 -6.93
CA THR A 25 -1.59 7.59 -8.11
C THR A 25 -0.86 8.93 -8.15
N GLN A 26 -0.16 9.21 -9.23
CA GLN A 26 0.64 10.42 -9.38
C GLN A 26 0.35 11.08 -10.72
N ARG A 27 0.10 12.38 -10.69
CA ARG A 27 0.09 13.18 -11.92
C ARG A 27 1.53 13.29 -12.44
N VAL A 28 1.76 12.78 -13.65
CA VAL A 28 3.04 12.90 -14.36
C VAL A 28 2.90 13.94 -15.49
N SER A 29 3.83 13.98 -16.45
CA SER A 29 3.80 14.98 -17.52
C SER A 29 2.55 14.89 -18.41
N ASP A 30 2.22 16.01 -19.06
CA ASP A 30 1.19 16.07 -20.12
C ASP A 30 -0.21 15.60 -19.70
N GLY A 31 -0.55 15.78 -18.42
CA GLY A 31 -1.85 15.38 -17.88
C GLY A 31 -2.04 13.88 -17.70
N ARG A 32 -0.99 13.08 -17.90
CA ARG A 32 -1.00 11.64 -17.66
C ARG A 32 -0.95 11.33 -16.17
N ILE A 33 -1.44 10.15 -15.80
CA ILE A 33 -1.49 9.69 -14.42
C ILE A 33 -0.79 8.34 -14.33
N ALA A 34 0.32 8.28 -13.61
CA ALA A 34 0.96 7.02 -13.23
C ALA A 34 0.18 6.40 -12.07
N GLY A 35 0.00 5.09 -12.13
CA GLY A 35 -0.71 4.32 -11.12
C GLY A 35 0.01 3.01 -10.86
N GLY A 36 -0.09 2.50 -9.63
CA GLY A 36 0.60 1.29 -9.22
C GLY A 36 0.13 0.81 -7.86
N GLY A 37 0.42 -0.45 -7.57
CA GLY A 37 0.00 -1.09 -6.33
C GLY A 37 1.05 -2.03 -5.77
N GLY A 38 0.92 -2.34 -4.49
CA GLY A 38 1.68 -3.39 -3.82
C GLY A 38 0.94 -3.83 -2.58
N ASN A 39 1.17 -5.07 -2.16
CA ASN A 39 0.64 -5.61 -0.93
C ASN A 39 1.62 -6.59 -0.30
N ASP A 40 1.37 -6.92 0.96
CA ASP A 40 2.05 -8.01 1.66
C ASP A 40 1.01 -8.80 2.47
N GLN A 41 1.39 -9.99 2.96
CA GLN A 41 0.55 -10.80 3.85
C GLN A 41 1.30 -11.06 5.15
N LEU A 42 0.67 -10.66 6.26
CA LEU A 42 1.28 -10.64 7.58
C LEU A 42 0.38 -11.30 8.61
N SER A 43 0.98 -11.83 9.67
CA SER A 43 0.25 -12.36 10.82
C SER A 43 -0.03 -11.25 11.83
N CYS A 44 -1.26 -11.26 12.37
CA CYS A 44 -1.66 -10.28 13.36
C CYS A 44 -1.08 -10.56 14.75
N THR A 45 -0.26 -9.63 15.25
CA THR A 45 0.37 -9.74 16.58
C THR A 45 -0.29 -8.88 17.66
N LYS A 46 -1.32 -8.09 17.30
CA LYS A 46 -1.93 -7.07 18.17
C LYS A 46 -0.96 -5.99 18.67
N GLN A 47 0.19 -5.87 18.02
CA GLN A 47 1.17 -4.81 18.24
C GLN A 47 1.32 -3.99 16.97
N THR A 48 1.89 -2.79 17.10
CA THR A 48 2.27 -1.99 15.94
C THR A 48 3.33 -2.71 15.14
N GLN A 49 3.07 -2.87 13.85
CA GLN A 49 4.00 -3.42 12.88
C GLN A 49 4.25 -2.38 11.80
N THR A 50 5.51 -2.27 11.38
CA THR A 50 5.87 -1.51 10.18
C THR A 50 6.36 -2.50 9.15
N VAL A 51 5.76 -2.43 7.96
CA VAL A 51 6.17 -3.21 6.78
C VAL A 51 6.52 -2.25 5.67
N THR A 52 7.47 -2.64 4.83
CA THR A 52 7.79 -1.90 3.62
C THR A 52 7.09 -2.57 2.44
N ILE A 53 6.11 -1.88 1.85
CA ILE A 53 5.38 -2.38 0.69
C ILE A 53 6.06 -1.90 -0.58
N ARG A 54 6.48 -2.84 -1.42
CA ARG A 54 7.00 -2.53 -2.75
C ARG A 54 5.83 -2.27 -3.71
N VAL A 55 5.65 -1.02 -4.08
CA VAL A 55 4.69 -0.59 -5.10
C VAL A 55 5.32 -0.71 -6.48
N ILE A 56 4.64 -1.40 -7.38
CA ILE A 56 5.04 -1.57 -8.78
C ILE A 56 4.13 -0.69 -9.64
N PRO A 57 4.69 0.19 -10.51
CA PRO A 57 3.88 0.94 -11.46
C PRO A 57 3.28 0.02 -12.53
N ASN A 58 2.04 0.27 -12.93
CA ASN A 58 1.31 -0.60 -13.85
C ASN A 58 1.65 -0.34 -15.33
N MET A 59 1.76 0.93 -15.74
CA MET A 59 1.96 1.31 -17.14
C MET A 59 2.96 2.44 -17.35
N MET A 60 3.17 3.28 -16.34
CA MET A 60 4.07 4.42 -16.42
C MET A 60 4.83 4.51 -15.11
N ALA A 61 6.13 4.76 -15.22
CA ALA A 61 6.99 5.02 -14.08
C ALA A 61 6.45 6.19 -13.25
N PHE A 62 6.69 6.12 -11.93
CA PHE A 62 6.50 7.27 -11.06
C PHE A 62 7.68 8.22 -11.20
N ASN A 63 7.39 9.52 -11.10
CA ASN A 63 8.39 10.58 -11.01
C ASN A 63 8.65 10.92 -9.53
N GLU A 64 9.73 11.65 -9.28
CA GLU A 64 9.89 12.32 -7.99
C GLU A 64 8.76 13.33 -7.74
N GLY A 65 8.33 13.47 -6.48
CA GLY A 65 7.32 14.45 -6.07
C GLY A 65 6.09 13.82 -5.40
N ALA A 66 5.03 14.62 -5.25
CA ALA A 66 3.84 14.22 -4.51
C ALA A 66 3.00 13.18 -5.27
N ALA A 67 2.61 12.10 -4.61
CA ALA A 67 1.67 11.11 -5.09
C ALA A 67 0.53 10.92 -4.08
N ALA A 68 -0.69 10.77 -4.59
CA ALA A 68 -1.81 10.34 -3.77
C ALA A 68 -1.63 8.86 -3.44
N ALA A 69 -1.74 8.53 -2.15
CA ALA A 69 -1.66 7.18 -1.64
C ALA A 69 -2.98 6.78 -0.98
N SER A 70 -3.50 5.64 -1.40
CA SER A 70 -4.55 4.92 -0.69
C SER A 70 -3.89 3.73 -0.01
N VAL A 71 -3.79 3.80 1.31
CA VAL A 71 -3.26 2.71 2.14
C VAL A 71 -4.43 2.06 2.82
N TYR A 72 -4.59 0.75 2.68
CA TYR A 72 -5.62 0.04 3.41
C TYR A 72 -5.11 -1.23 4.05
N LEU A 73 -5.58 -1.47 5.26
CA LEU A 73 -5.35 -2.69 5.99
C LEU A 73 -6.59 -3.56 5.83
N GLN A 74 -6.48 -4.63 5.07
CA GLN A 74 -7.51 -5.66 5.02
C GLN A 74 -7.19 -6.74 6.06
N THR A 75 -8.10 -7.01 6.97
CA THR A 75 -7.96 -8.08 7.96
C THR A 75 -9.01 -9.14 7.73
N CYS A 76 -8.64 -10.42 7.80
CA CYS A 76 -9.55 -11.53 7.58
C CYS A 76 -9.55 -12.51 8.76
N SER A 77 -10.72 -13.03 9.11
CA SER A 77 -10.88 -14.10 10.09
C SER A 77 -10.59 -15.48 9.48
N ALA A 78 -10.47 -16.51 10.32
CA ALA A 78 -10.35 -17.90 9.88
C ALA A 78 -11.55 -18.40 9.05
N GLN A 79 -12.69 -17.71 9.12
CA GLN A 79 -13.90 -18.00 8.34
C GLN A 79 -13.98 -17.18 7.04
N PHE A 80 -12.87 -16.54 6.63
CA PHE A 80 -12.78 -15.68 5.45
C PHE A 80 -13.70 -14.44 5.48
N GLN A 81 -14.09 -13.99 6.67
CA GLN A 81 -14.78 -12.71 6.83
C GLN A 81 -13.72 -11.61 6.89
N CYS A 82 -13.72 -10.71 5.90
CA CYS A 82 -12.73 -9.65 5.80
C CYS A 82 -13.34 -8.27 6.04
N SER A 83 -12.58 -7.40 6.68
CA SER A 83 -12.87 -5.96 6.83
C SER A 83 -11.67 -5.16 6.35
N ALA A 84 -11.90 -3.93 5.90
CA ALA A 84 -10.83 -3.04 5.44
C ALA A 84 -10.93 -1.68 6.10
N LYS A 85 -9.80 -1.17 6.60
CA LYS A 85 -9.64 0.21 7.01
C LYS A 85 -8.83 0.94 5.95
N ILE A 86 -9.39 1.97 5.35
CA ILE A 86 -8.77 2.73 4.27
C ILE A 86 -8.33 4.10 4.80
N VAL A 87 -7.11 4.50 4.47
CA VAL A 87 -6.52 5.81 4.76
C VAL A 87 -6.05 6.40 3.44
N HIS A 88 -6.56 7.59 3.12
CA HIS A 88 -6.07 8.38 2.00
C HIS A 88 -5.08 9.41 2.53
N THR A 89 -3.92 9.49 1.90
CA THR A 89 -2.86 10.44 2.26
C THR A 89 -2.09 10.87 1.01
N VAL A 90 -1.20 11.84 1.16
CA VAL A 90 -0.23 12.21 0.14
C VAL A 90 1.15 11.82 0.64
N ILE A 91 1.92 11.14 -0.20
CA ILE A 91 3.31 10.80 0.08
C ILE A 91 4.23 11.50 -0.91
N THR A 92 5.46 11.80 -0.48
CA THR A 92 6.49 12.34 -1.35
C THR A 92 7.35 11.20 -1.85
N LEU A 93 7.39 11.02 -3.17
CA LEU A 93 8.26 10.05 -3.82
C LEU A 93 9.65 10.67 -3.99
N ALA A 94 10.64 10.13 -3.28
CA ALA A 94 12.00 10.64 -3.28
C ALA A 94 12.87 10.11 -4.44
N ASN A 95 12.46 9.00 -5.06
CA ASN A 95 13.15 8.40 -6.21
C ASN A 95 12.12 7.97 -7.26
N PRO A 96 12.42 8.08 -8.56
CA PRO A 96 11.57 7.53 -9.60
C PRO A 96 11.50 6.00 -9.47
N ALA A 97 10.34 5.42 -9.80
CA ALA A 97 10.17 3.97 -9.83
C ALA A 97 9.83 3.54 -11.25
N GLY A 98 10.72 2.74 -11.86
CA GLY A 98 10.52 2.19 -13.21
C GLY A 98 9.33 1.23 -13.27
N ASP A 99 8.73 1.15 -14.46
CA ASP A 99 7.83 0.06 -14.82
C ASP A 99 8.58 -1.27 -14.69
N GLY A 100 7.93 -2.29 -14.12
CA GLY A 100 8.55 -3.58 -13.82
C GLY A 100 8.83 -4.45 -15.05
N GLN A 101 9.33 -3.88 -16.14
CA GLN A 101 9.80 -4.61 -17.32
C GLN A 101 11.33 -4.68 -17.31
N ASP A 102 11.85 -5.76 -16.72
CA ASP A 102 13.03 -6.44 -17.27
C ASP A 102 12.56 -7.52 -18.27
#